data_AF-A0A7C4RDH1-F1
#
_entry.id   AF-A0A7C4RDH1-F1
#
_cell.length_a   1.000
_cell.length_b   1.000
_cell.length_c   1.000
_cell.angle_alpha   90.00
_cell.angle_beta   90.00
_cell.angle_gamma   90.00
#
_symmetry.space_group_name_H-M   'P 1'
#
loop_
_entity.id
_entity.type
_entity.pdbx_description
1 polymer ?
#
loop_
_entity_poly.entity_id
_entity_poly.type
_entity_poly.pdbx_seq_one_letter_code
_entity_poly.pdbx_strand_id
1 'polypeptide(L)'
;MKTLKISDDVHQKLTALLGELTAQTMKMQTYQDAIEALLTQSVIVPPELLREVEEFITKNKHKGYTRKEEFIRQAIRFFLKWESEDYEYIEIPKQKYNKLNRAVKEMNMPYYNATEFIEDQIDKALEQYEEYLKETEKTEEE
;
A
#
# COMPACT_ATOMS: atom_id res chain seq x y z
N MET A 1 16.98 -37.86 15.42
CA MET A 1 17.13 -37.14 14.14
C MET A 1 16.06 -37.64 13.18
N LYS A 2 15.31 -36.72 12.56
CA LYS A 2 14.43 -37.04 11.44
C LYS A 2 15.13 -36.57 10.17
N THR A 3 15.32 -37.46 9.21
CA THR A 3 15.99 -37.13 7.93
C THR A 3 14.93 -36.78 6.91
N LEU A 4 14.99 -35.56 6.37
CA LEU A 4 14.07 -35.08 5.34
C LEU A 4 14.85 -35.04 4.02
N LYS A 5 14.41 -35.82 3.02
CA LYS A 5 14.97 -35.75 1.67
C LYS A 5 14.34 -34.55 0.97
N ILE A 6 15.17 -33.60 0.58
CA ILE A 6 14.78 -32.42 -0.18
C ILE A 6 15.37 -32.51 -1.59
N SER A 7 14.66 -31.95 -2.57
CA SER A 7 15.22 -31.78 -3.91
C SER A 7 16.24 -30.64 -3.94
N ASP A 8 17.09 -30.62 -4.96
CA ASP A 8 18.11 -29.58 -5.14
C ASP A 8 17.48 -28.18 -5.28
N ASP A 9 16.31 -28.06 -5.92
CA ASP A 9 15.58 -26.78 -6.03
C ASP A 9 15.11 -26.27 -4.65
N VAL A 10 14.57 -27.16 -3.82
CA VAL A 10 14.16 -26.80 -2.44
C VAL A 10 15.38 -26.44 -1.60
N HIS A 11 16.49 -27.15 -1.77
CA HIS A 11 17.75 -26.84 -1.10
C HIS A 11 18.28 -25.44 -1.49
N GLN A 12 18.27 -25.08 -2.77
CA GLN A 12 18.67 -23.75 -3.23
C GLN A 12 17.79 -22.66 -2.63
N LYS A 13 16.46 -22.83 -2.64
CA LYS A 13 15.51 -21.86 -2.06
C LYS A 13 15.72 -21.68 -0.55
N LEU A 14 15.88 -22.77 0.18
CA LEU A 14 16.17 -22.73 1.62
C LEU A 14 17.51 -22.06 1.92
N THR A 15 18.52 -22.26 1.06
CA THR A 15 19.84 -21.63 1.23
C THR A 15 19.79 -20.13 0.97
N ALA A 16 19.03 -19.70 -0.03
CA ALA A 16 18.77 -18.27 -0.27
C ALA A 16 18.08 -17.62 0.93
N LEU A 17 17.03 -18.26 1.46
CA LEU A 17 16.32 -17.78 2.64
C LEU A 17 17.23 -17.70 3.88
N LEU A 18 18.10 -18.69 4.08
CA LEU A 18 19.08 -18.69 5.16
C LEU A 18 20.04 -17.49 5.05
N GLY A 19 20.46 -17.14 3.84
CA GLY A 19 21.24 -15.93 3.56
C GLY A 19 20.49 -14.65 3.92
N GLU A 20 19.22 -14.53 3.53
CA GLU A 20 18.37 -13.39 3.87
C GLU A 20 18.18 -13.24 5.38
N LEU A 21 17.84 -14.33 6.08
CA LEU A 21 17.67 -14.32 7.54
C LEU A 21 18.99 -13.99 8.27
N THR A 22 20.12 -14.49 7.77
CA THR A 22 21.44 -14.16 8.32
C THR A 22 21.74 -12.68 8.17
N ALA A 23 21.41 -12.08 7.01
CA ALA A 23 21.57 -10.65 6.78
C ALA A 23 20.66 -9.81 7.69
N GLN A 24 19.39 -10.22 7.87
CA GLN A 24 18.43 -9.51 8.72
C GLN A 24 18.78 -9.56 10.20
N THR A 25 19.21 -10.73 10.68
CA THR A 25 19.48 -10.97 12.11
C THR A 25 20.93 -10.71 12.52
N MET A 26 21.84 -10.55 11.54
CA MET A 26 23.30 -10.49 11.71
C MET A 26 23.87 -11.68 12.50
N LYS A 27 23.19 -12.83 12.49
CA LYS A 27 23.58 -14.06 13.19
C LYS A 27 23.57 -15.24 12.23
N MET A 28 24.47 -16.19 12.44
CA MET A 28 24.47 -17.44 11.68
C MET A 28 23.15 -18.19 11.94
N GLN A 29 22.44 -18.49 10.86
CA GLN A 29 21.17 -19.22 10.88
C GLN A 29 21.36 -20.65 10.39
N THR A 30 20.49 -21.56 10.82
CA THR A 30 20.45 -22.94 10.34
C THR A 30 19.25 -23.20 9.43
N TYR A 31 19.24 -24.33 8.72
CA TYR A 31 18.05 -24.75 7.97
C TYR A 31 16.84 -24.98 8.86
N GLN A 32 17.05 -25.34 10.13
CA GLN A 32 15.95 -25.48 11.08
C GLN A 32 15.31 -24.12 11.35
N ASP A 33 16.11 -23.08 11.60
CA ASP A 33 15.62 -21.72 11.83
C ASP A 33 14.90 -21.17 10.59
N ALA A 34 15.42 -21.48 9.39
CA ALA A 34 14.77 -21.10 8.14
C ALA A 34 13.41 -21.79 7.94
N ILE A 35 13.30 -23.08 8.27
CA ILE A 35 12.02 -23.81 8.21
C ILE A 35 11.05 -23.27 9.27
N GLU A 36 11.52 -23.00 10.48
CA GLU A 36 10.69 -22.42 11.55
C GLU A 36 10.19 -21.02 11.17
N ALA A 37 11.04 -20.19 10.59
CA ALA A 37 10.65 -18.89 10.06
C ALA A 37 9.58 -19.03 8.96
N LEU A 38 9.74 -19.97 8.01
CA LEU A 38 8.71 -20.24 7.01
C LEU A 38 7.40 -20.66 7.67
N LEU A 39 7.41 -21.59 8.61
CA LEU A 39 6.19 -22.07 9.25
C LEU A 39 5.50 -20.99 10.10
N THR A 40 6.26 -20.09 10.71
CA THR A 40 5.73 -19.07 11.63
C THR A 40 5.31 -17.80 10.91
N GLN A 41 6.07 -17.37 9.89
CA GLN A 41 5.87 -16.10 9.21
C GLN A 41 5.08 -16.26 7.90
N SER A 42 4.98 -17.47 7.34
CA SER A 42 4.19 -17.66 6.12
C SER A 42 2.71 -17.52 6.39
N VAL A 43 2.06 -16.74 5.54
CA VAL A 43 0.60 -16.69 5.46
C VAL A 43 0.19 -17.59 4.32
N ILE A 44 -0.64 -18.59 4.62
CA ILE A 44 -1.22 -19.47 3.61
C ILE A 44 -2.35 -18.73 2.92
N VAL A 45 -2.13 -18.39 1.65
CA VAL A 45 -3.11 -17.69 0.83
C VAL A 45 -3.91 -18.71 0.01
N PRO A 46 -5.25 -18.59 -0.06
CA PRO A 46 -6.08 -19.46 -0.90
C PRO A 46 -5.60 -19.46 -2.37
N PRO A 47 -5.56 -20.62 -3.03
CA PRO A 47 -5.06 -20.73 -4.39
C PRO A 47 -5.90 -19.94 -5.41
N GLU A 48 -7.20 -19.77 -5.15
CA GLU A 48 -8.10 -18.97 -5.98
C GLU A 48 -7.67 -17.50 -6.02
N LEU A 49 -7.30 -16.96 -4.86
CA LEU A 49 -6.85 -15.58 -4.72
C LEU A 49 -5.47 -15.38 -5.36
N LEU A 50 -4.56 -16.34 -5.20
CA LEU A 50 -3.27 -16.31 -5.89
C LEU A 50 -3.44 -16.29 -7.42
N ARG A 51 -4.37 -17.09 -7.94
CA ARG A 51 -4.69 -17.10 -9.37
C ARG A 51 -5.25 -15.75 -9.83
N GLU A 52 -6.14 -15.14 -9.05
CA GLU A 52 -6.69 -13.82 -9.37
C GLU A 52 -5.59 -12.74 -9.42
N VAL A 53 -4.65 -12.76 -8.48
CA VAL A 53 -3.48 -11.87 -8.48
C VAL A 53 -2.62 -12.09 -9.73
N GLU A 54 -2.32 -13.33 -10.09
CA GLU A 54 -1.52 -13.66 -11.27
C GLU A 54 -2.22 -13.22 -12.57
N GLU A 55 -3.54 -13.42 -12.67
CA GLU A 55 -4.35 -12.91 -13.79
C GLU A 55 -4.33 -11.38 -13.86
N PHE A 56 -4.47 -10.70 -12.71
CA PHE A 56 -4.45 -9.25 -12.64
C PHE A 56 -3.11 -8.69 -13.12
N ILE A 57 -1.99 -9.26 -12.64
CA ILE A 57 -0.63 -8.87 -13.05
C ILE A 57 -0.45 -9.06 -14.56
N THR A 58 -0.92 -10.20 -15.09
CA THR A 58 -0.83 -10.51 -16.51
C THR A 58 -1.65 -9.55 -17.37
N LYS A 59 -2.86 -9.18 -16.94
CA LYS A 59 -3.73 -8.21 -17.63
C LYS A 59 -3.21 -6.77 -17.51
N ASN A 60 -2.51 -6.44 -16.43
CA ASN A 60 -2.09 -5.07 -16.10
C ASN A 60 -0.56 -4.89 -16.08
N LYS A 61 0.16 -5.51 -17.02
CA LYS A 61 1.65 -5.41 -17.11
C LYS A 61 2.17 -3.97 -17.10
N HIS A 62 1.41 -3.02 -17.64
CA HIS A 62 1.74 -1.60 -17.64
C HIS A 62 1.89 -0.98 -16.24
N LYS A 63 1.40 -1.64 -15.18
CA LYS A 63 1.55 -1.20 -13.79
C LYS A 63 2.87 -1.63 -13.14
N GLY A 64 3.71 -2.40 -13.84
CA GLY A 64 5.07 -2.71 -13.40
C GLY A 64 5.21 -3.85 -12.38
N TYR A 65 4.12 -4.50 -11.98
CA TYR A 65 4.19 -5.70 -11.14
C TYR A 65 4.81 -6.85 -11.92
N THR A 66 5.84 -7.49 -11.35
CA THR A 66 6.49 -8.66 -11.97
C THR A 66 6.24 -9.93 -11.19
N ARG A 67 5.98 -9.81 -9.88
CA ARG A 67 5.79 -10.93 -8.96
C ARG A 67 4.55 -10.74 -8.08
N LYS A 68 3.89 -11.84 -7.73
CA LYS A 68 2.71 -11.83 -6.85
C LYS A 68 3.03 -11.31 -5.45
N GLU A 69 4.22 -11.59 -4.95
CA GLU A 69 4.69 -11.14 -3.65
C GLU A 69 4.80 -9.62 -3.59
N GLU A 70 5.21 -8.97 -4.69
CA GLU A 70 5.27 -7.49 -4.78
C GLU A 70 3.87 -6.89 -4.70
N PHE A 71 2.93 -7.45 -5.47
CA PHE A 71 1.54 -7.00 -5.48
C PHE A 71 0.89 -7.17 -4.10
N ILE A 72 1.01 -8.36 -3.50
CA ILE A 72 0.43 -8.65 -2.17
C ILE A 72 1.04 -7.73 -1.11
N ARG A 73 2.35 -7.53 -1.12
CA ARG A 73 3.02 -6.62 -0.17
C ARG A 73 2.50 -5.19 -0.31
N GLN A 74 2.32 -4.69 -1.52
CA GLN A 74 1.78 -3.34 -1.72
C GLN A 74 0.30 -3.25 -1.30
N ALA A 75 -0.51 -4.26 -1.63
CA ALA A 75 -1.90 -4.31 -1.20
C ALA A 75 -2.01 -4.25 0.33
N ILE A 76 -1.26 -5.09 1.05
CA ILE A 76 -1.26 -5.09 2.52
C ILE A 76 -0.81 -3.74 3.08
N ARG A 77 0.24 -3.11 2.52
CA ARG A 77 0.66 -1.77 2.96
C ARG A 77 -0.43 -0.71 2.75
N PHE A 78 -1.14 -0.78 1.63
CA PHE A 78 -2.25 0.13 1.36
C PHE A 78 -3.38 -0.09 2.37
N PHE A 79 -3.77 -1.34 2.63
CA PHE A 79 -4.78 -1.66 3.64
C PHE A 79 -4.38 -1.22 5.04
N LEU A 80 -3.14 -1.44 5.46
CA LEU A 80 -2.67 -0.97 6.77
C LEU A 80 -2.70 0.56 6.88
N LYS A 81 -2.39 1.28 5.80
CA LYS A 81 -2.48 2.75 5.76
C LYS A 81 -3.95 3.22 5.76
N TRP A 82 -4.83 2.46 5.14
CA TRP A 82 -6.27 2.72 5.18
C TRP A 82 -6.82 2.57 6.59
N GLU A 83 -6.39 1.53 7.31
CA GLU A 83 -6.84 1.24 8.68
C GLU A 83 -6.10 2.07 9.75
N SER A 84 -5.04 2.83 9.41
CA SER A 84 -4.24 3.52 10.43
C SER A 84 -4.88 4.78 11.02
N GLU A 85 -6.11 5.13 10.61
CA GLU A 85 -6.85 6.36 10.98
C GLU A 85 -6.13 7.69 10.65
N ASP A 86 -4.87 7.64 10.20
CA ASP A 86 -4.06 8.80 9.81
C ASP A 86 -4.60 9.53 8.57
N TYR A 87 -5.38 8.85 7.74
CA TYR A 87 -5.92 9.37 6.49
C TYR A 87 -7.35 8.90 6.28
N GLU A 88 -8.25 9.84 6.01
CA GLU A 88 -9.58 9.53 5.46
C GLU A 88 -9.50 9.48 3.94
N TYR A 89 -10.09 8.45 3.35
CA TYR A 89 -9.99 8.20 1.92
C TYR A 89 -11.33 8.44 1.25
N ILE A 90 -11.40 9.51 0.45
CA ILE A 90 -12.60 9.85 -0.30
C ILE A 90 -12.61 9.11 -1.64
N GLU A 91 -13.57 8.21 -1.84
CA GLU A 91 -13.75 7.55 -3.13
C GLU A 91 -14.36 8.49 -4.17
N ILE A 92 -13.56 8.82 -5.19
CA ILE A 92 -14.02 9.61 -6.34
C ILE A 92 -14.09 8.70 -7.57
N PRO A 93 -15.26 8.55 -8.23
CA PRO A 93 -15.36 7.79 -9.46
C PRO A 93 -14.36 8.29 -10.50
N LYS A 94 -13.57 7.36 -11.06
CA LYS A 94 -12.47 7.69 -11.98
C LYS A 94 -12.89 8.59 -13.14
N GLN A 95 -14.12 8.42 -13.64
CA GLN A 95 -14.68 9.27 -14.69
C GLN A 95 -14.82 10.73 -14.25
N LYS A 96 -15.34 10.97 -13.04
CA LYS A 96 -15.47 12.32 -12.46
C LYS A 96 -14.11 12.95 -12.23
N TYR A 97 -13.20 12.22 -11.61
CA TYR A 97 -11.82 12.69 -11.36
C TYR A 97 -11.12 13.09 -12.66
N ASN A 98 -11.19 12.25 -13.70
CA ASN A 98 -10.59 12.55 -15.00
C ASN A 98 -11.22 13.78 -15.67
N LYS A 99 -12.55 13.95 -15.56
CA LYS A 99 -13.24 15.12 -16.10
C LYS A 99 -12.82 16.39 -15.36
N LEU A 100 -12.72 16.34 -14.03
CA LEU A 100 -12.21 17.44 -13.20
C LEU A 100 -10.78 17.80 -13.59
N ASN A 101 -9.91 16.79 -13.77
CA ASN A 101 -8.52 17.01 -14.14
C ASN A 101 -8.38 17.65 -15.52
N ARG A 102 -9.26 17.33 -16.46
CA ARG A 102 -9.34 18.03 -17.75
C ARG A 102 -9.84 19.46 -17.60
N ALA A 103 -10.90 19.66 -16.82
CA ALA A 103 -11.45 20.99 -16.57
C ALA A 103 -10.39 21.94 -15.97
N VAL A 104 -9.64 21.49 -14.97
CA VAL A 104 -8.55 22.26 -14.35
C VAL A 104 -7.54 22.75 -15.40
N LYS A 105 -7.12 21.86 -16.31
CA LYS A 105 -6.14 22.18 -17.36
C LYS A 105 -6.72 23.04 -18.48
N GLU A 106 -7.89 22.68 -18.99
CA GLU A 106 -8.52 23.33 -20.15
C GLU A 106 -9.09 24.70 -19.79
N MET A 107 -9.57 24.89 -18.55
CA MET A 107 -10.05 26.18 -18.05
C MET A 107 -8.92 27.07 -17.53
N ASN A 108 -7.66 26.63 -17.64
CA ASN A 108 -6.46 27.35 -17.18
C ASN A 108 -6.60 27.83 -15.72
N MET A 109 -7.13 26.95 -14.85
CA MET A 109 -7.25 27.22 -13.43
C MET A 109 -5.86 27.33 -12.79
N PRO A 110 -5.71 28.00 -11.64
CA PRO A 110 -4.43 28.17 -10.96
C PRO A 110 -3.94 26.88 -10.26
N TYR A 111 -4.29 25.70 -10.79
CA TYR A 111 -3.91 24.40 -10.24
C TYR A 111 -3.36 23.52 -11.37
N TYR A 112 -2.36 22.70 -11.08
CA TYR A 112 -1.73 21.78 -12.02
C TYR A 112 -2.62 20.58 -12.36
N ASN A 113 -3.43 20.11 -11.40
CA ASN A 113 -4.27 18.93 -11.55
C ASN A 113 -5.47 18.94 -10.58
N ALA A 114 -6.34 17.93 -10.71
CA ALA A 114 -7.51 17.76 -9.86
C ALA A 114 -7.18 17.53 -8.37
N THR A 115 -6.07 16.88 -8.03
CA THR A 115 -5.66 16.65 -6.63
C THR A 115 -5.37 17.97 -5.94
N GLU A 116 -4.51 18.80 -6.53
CA GLU A 116 -4.14 20.11 -5.96
C GLU A 116 -5.36 21.02 -5.82
N PHE A 117 -6.27 20.99 -6.80
CA PHE A 117 -7.54 21.70 -6.68
C PHE A 117 -8.35 21.21 -5.46
N ILE A 118 -8.45 19.90 -5.24
CA ILE A 118 -9.20 19.35 -4.11
C ILE A 118 -8.54 19.73 -2.78
N GLU A 119 -7.22 19.62 -2.69
CA GLU A 119 -6.45 19.99 -1.49
C GLU A 119 -6.66 21.47 -1.13
N ASP A 120 -6.51 22.39 -2.10
CA ASP A 120 -6.73 23.82 -1.88
C ASP A 120 -8.18 24.14 -1.47
N GLN A 121 -9.18 23.43 -2.02
CA GLN A 121 -10.57 23.62 -1.60
C GLN A 121 -10.82 23.15 -0.16
N ILE A 122 -10.13 22.10 0.28
CA ILE A 122 -10.18 21.64 1.67
C ILE A 122 -9.55 22.71 2.57
N ASP A 123 -8.35 23.18 2.25
CA ASP A 123 -7.63 24.16 3.06
C ASP A 123 -8.44 25.46 3.20
N LYS A 124 -9.00 25.99 2.10
CA LYS A 124 -9.86 27.19 2.14
C LYS A 124 -11.11 27.01 2.99
N ALA A 125 -11.74 25.83 2.93
CA ALA A 125 -12.92 25.57 3.75
C ALA A 125 -12.57 25.51 5.24
N LEU A 126 -11.39 24.97 5.59
CA LEU A 126 -10.90 24.93 6.96
C LEU A 126 -10.51 26.31 7.47
N GLU A 127 -9.82 27.12 6.66
CA GLU A 127 -9.50 28.52 6.99
C GLU A 127 -10.75 29.34 7.30
N GLN A 128 -11.78 29.23 6.45
CA GLN A 128 -13.07 29.90 6.68
C GLN A 128 -13.74 29.43 7.98
N TYR A 129 -13.66 28.14 8.30
CA TYR A 129 -14.20 27.60 9.53
C TYR A 129 -13.44 28.11 10.77
N GLU A 130 -12.11 28.23 10.69
CA GLU A 130 -11.30 28.81 11.76
C GLU A 130 -11.62 30.30 12.00
N GLU A 131 -11.84 31.08 10.93
CA GLU A 131 -12.26 32.48 11.04
C GLU A 131 -13.62 32.59 11.73
N TYR A 132 -14.59 31.76 11.32
CA TYR A 132 -15.90 31.70 11.96
C TYR A 132 -15.82 31.41 13.46
N LEU A 133 -15.00 30.42 13.86
CA LEU A 133 -14.81 30.08 15.27
C LEU A 133 -14.27 31.27 16.09
N LYS A 134 -13.29 31.99 15.54
CA LYS A 134 -12.70 33.18 16.19
C LYS A 134 -13.70 34.32 16.35
N GLU A 135 -14.65 34.48 15.43
CA GLU A 135 -15.71 35.48 15.54
C GLU A 135 -16.76 35.09 16.58
N THR A 136 -17.11 33.81 16.65
CA THR A 136 -18.07 33.31 17.66
C THR A 136 -17.51 33.38 19.08
N GLU A 137 -16.24 33.03 19.30
CA GLU A 137 -15.60 33.13 20.63
C GLU A 137 -15.54 34.58 21.12
N LYS A 138 -15.24 35.55 20.24
CA LYS A 138 -15.26 36.97 20.59
C LYS A 138 -16.63 37.52 20.93
N THR A 139 -17.69 36.93 20.36
CA THR A 139 -19.08 37.34 20.62
C THR A 139 -19.61 36.75 21.92
N GLU A 140 -19.01 35.66 22.42
CA GLU A 140 -19.35 35.04 23.72
C GLU A 140 -18.56 35.62 24.90
N GLU A 141 -17.43 36.30 24.65
CA GLU A 141 -16.61 36.98 25.66
C GLU A 141 -17.03 38.47 25.92
N GLU A 142 -17.94 39.03 25.12
CA GLU A 142 -18.57 40.36 25.32
C GLU A 142 -19.93 40.28 26.04
#